data_AF-F2TZQ5-F1
#
_entry.id   AF-F2TZQ5-F1
#
_cell.length_a   1.000
_cell.length_b   1.000
_cell.length_c   1.000
_cell.angle_alpha   90.00
_cell.angle_beta   90.00
_cell.angle_gamma   90.00
#
_symmetry.space_group_name_H-M   'P 1'
#
loop_
_entity.id
_entity.type
_entity.pdbx_description
1 polymer ?
#
loop_
_entity_poly.entity_id
_entity_poly.type
_entity_poly.pdbx_seq_one_letter_code
_entity_poly.pdbx_strand_id
1 'polypeptide(L)'
;MSDHPSLESIEAGEEFNLESARAVVNGIAKDGDDLLAVYAVEVIKKHLKSKVELDLLLEAGLTDAMNKVLDAGHEGDVMTSRVPSMLELAAHALKFEGAFEKLDAECNVMKHLAQYTASANQPVKASAFSATADLALCTANEGTILANAHYGTALENMTRAASLGGQSEVQVHALHCLAATFTRLSEAGSERAFQIVNEHVFNGERLLSRLVHLMKAAFEDVNTAAHAVLAGICHHAWGRKMLDSQPAFYEQATDRNSVRSYEVTKLRHKIASLYAANKDEGVDPVHRARYAVMVEEGAFAKDVVPRVEVATES
;
A
#
# COMPACT_ATOMS: atom_id res chain seq x y z
N MET A 1 43.63 16.21 -3.06
CA MET A 1 42.37 16.09 -2.29
C MET A 1 41.28 16.35 -3.29
N SER A 2 40.51 15.35 -3.71
CA SER A 2 39.39 15.60 -4.61
C SER A 2 38.28 16.28 -3.81
N ASP A 3 37.86 17.46 -4.28
CA ASP A 3 36.73 18.23 -3.75
C ASP A 3 35.43 17.50 -4.10
N HIS A 4 35.17 16.37 -3.46
CA HIS A 4 33.85 15.75 -3.55
C HIS A 4 32.87 16.52 -2.65
N PRO A 5 31.70 16.91 -3.16
CA PRO A 5 30.71 17.60 -2.36
C PRO A 5 30.24 16.70 -1.20
N SER A 6 30.11 17.28 0.00
CA SER A 6 29.57 16.56 1.16
C SER A 6 28.05 16.36 1.02
N LEU A 7 27.49 15.32 1.65
CA LEU A 7 26.03 15.09 1.62
C LEU A 7 25.24 16.29 2.12
N GLU A 8 25.74 16.98 3.15
CA GLU A 8 25.14 18.20 3.71
C GLU A 8 25.12 19.34 2.69
N SER A 9 26.22 19.52 1.94
CA SER A 9 26.30 20.54 0.88
C SER A 9 25.38 20.24 -0.29
N ILE A 10 25.22 18.95 -0.63
CA ILE A 10 24.31 18.49 -1.68
C ILE A 10 22.87 18.73 -1.24
N GLU A 11 22.51 18.30 -0.03
CA GLU A 11 21.15 18.46 0.51
C GLU A 11 20.72 19.93 0.56
N ALA A 12 21.62 20.84 0.93
CA ALA A 12 21.35 22.27 0.99
C ALA A 12 21.32 22.94 -0.39
N GLY A 13 21.97 22.34 -1.39
CA GLY A 13 22.03 22.86 -2.75
C GLY A 13 20.72 22.72 -3.51
N GLU A 14 20.56 23.52 -4.58
CA GLU A 14 19.46 23.36 -5.53
C GLU A 14 19.85 22.53 -6.75
N GLU A 15 21.14 22.52 -7.12
CA GLU A 15 21.66 21.80 -8.27
C GLU A 15 22.04 20.36 -7.92
N PHE A 16 21.58 19.41 -8.74
CA PHE A 16 21.95 18.00 -8.65
C PHE A 16 22.63 17.56 -9.95
N ASN A 17 23.94 17.33 -9.88
CA ASN A 17 24.77 16.96 -11.03
C ASN A 17 25.45 15.59 -10.80
N LEU A 18 26.26 15.15 -11.77
CA LEU A 18 26.92 13.84 -11.70
C LEU A 18 27.89 13.69 -10.51
N GLU A 19 28.56 14.77 -10.08
CA GLU A 19 29.46 14.72 -8.92
C GLU A 19 28.67 14.56 -7.62
N SER A 20 27.55 15.29 -7.49
CA SER A 20 26.58 15.10 -6.40
C SER A 20 26.03 13.67 -6.40
N ALA A 21 25.64 13.15 -7.57
CA ALA A 21 25.15 11.78 -7.74
C ALA A 21 26.19 10.74 -7.30
N ARG A 22 27.46 10.88 -7.71
CA ARG A 22 28.55 10.00 -7.28
C ARG A 22 28.77 10.06 -5.77
N ALA A 23 28.73 11.24 -5.16
CA ALA A 23 28.90 11.40 -3.73
C ALA A 23 27.78 10.70 -2.94
N VAL A 24 26.52 10.85 -3.33
CA VAL A 24 25.40 10.18 -2.65
C VAL A 24 25.41 8.66 -2.87
N VAL A 25 25.72 8.18 -4.09
CA VAL A 25 25.83 6.74 -4.36
C VAL A 25 26.96 6.09 -3.56
N ASN A 26 28.11 6.77 -3.46
CA ASN A 26 29.20 6.30 -2.59
C ASN A 26 28.79 6.24 -1.12
N GLY A 27 27.94 7.17 -0.67
CA GLY A 27 27.36 7.17 0.68
C GLY A 27 26.52 5.91 0.96
N ILE A 28 25.77 5.42 -0.02
CA ILE A 28 25.00 4.16 0.07
C ILE A 28 25.95 2.95 0.18
N ALA A 29 26.95 2.89 -0.71
CA ALA A 29 27.82 1.73 -0.86
C ALA A 29 28.89 1.57 0.25
N LYS A 30 29.04 2.59 1.12
CA LYS A 30 30.07 2.63 2.16
C LYS A 30 29.75 1.65 3.29
N ASP A 31 30.60 0.64 3.45
CA ASP A 31 30.42 -0.39 4.47
C ASP A 31 30.60 0.18 5.88
N GLY A 32 29.82 -0.32 6.85
CA GLY A 32 29.98 -0.03 8.28
C GLY A 32 29.33 1.25 8.81
N ASP A 33 28.76 2.11 7.95
CA ASP A 33 27.99 3.30 8.36
C ASP A 33 26.54 3.30 7.87
N ASP A 34 25.65 2.69 8.65
CA ASP A 34 24.22 2.55 8.29
C ASP A 34 23.50 3.91 8.28
N LEU A 35 23.87 4.82 9.17
CA LEU A 35 23.27 6.15 9.24
C LEU A 35 23.61 6.98 8.01
N LEU A 36 24.86 6.91 7.55
CA LEU A 36 25.27 7.59 6.32
C LEU A 36 24.53 7.05 5.10
N ALA A 37 24.35 5.73 5.00
CA ALA A 37 23.60 5.12 3.90
C ALA A 37 22.14 5.56 3.91
N VAL A 38 21.48 5.58 5.08
CA VAL A 38 20.12 6.08 5.25
C VAL A 38 20.04 7.56 4.87
N TYR A 39 20.98 8.39 5.34
CA TYR A 39 21.01 9.82 5.03
C TYR A 39 21.21 10.08 3.53
N ALA A 40 22.12 9.34 2.88
CA ALA A 40 22.32 9.43 1.44
C ALA A 40 21.04 9.13 0.66
N VAL A 41 20.24 8.16 1.10
CA VAL A 41 18.94 7.86 0.50
C VAL A 41 17.95 9.02 0.66
N GLU A 42 17.88 9.66 1.83
CA GLU A 42 17.01 10.82 2.03
C GLU A 42 17.41 11.99 1.11
N VAL A 43 18.72 12.26 0.99
CA VAL A 43 19.22 13.27 0.05
C VAL A 43 18.81 12.90 -1.37
N ILE A 44 18.98 11.64 -1.79
CA ILE A 44 18.53 11.19 -3.11
C ILE A 44 17.03 11.43 -3.29
N LYS A 45 16.17 10.99 -2.37
CA LYS A 45 14.72 11.17 -2.47
C LYS A 45 14.32 12.65 -2.61
N LYS A 46 15.03 13.56 -1.93
CA LYS A 46 14.81 15.01 -2.02
C LYS A 46 15.13 15.57 -3.41
N HIS A 47 16.18 15.09 -4.07
CA HIS A 47 16.62 15.59 -5.37
C HIS A 47 16.05 14.81 -6.55
N LEU A 48 15.59 13.57 -6.35
CA LEU A 48 15.00 12.74 -7.38
C LEU A 48 13.58 13.22 -7.72
N LYS A 49 13.51 14.23 -8.59
CA LYS A 49 12.27 14.91 -9.02
C LYS A 49 11.90 14.63 -10.47
N SER A 50 12.87 14.20 -11.29
CA SER A 50 12.65 13.87 -12.69
C SER A 50 13.51 12.67 -13.12
N LYS A 51 13.28 12.23 -14.36
CA LYS A 51 14.10 11.21 -15.01
C LYS A 51 15.56 11.62 -15.18
N VAL A 52 15.85 12.93 -15.30
CA VAL A 52 17.23 13.41 -15.46
C VAL A 52 18.07 13.10 -14.22
N GLU A 53 17.55 13.34 -13.02
CA GLU A 53 18.27 13.01 -11.79
C GLU A 53 18.38 11.49 -11.59
N LEU A 54 17.38 10.72 -12.03
CA LEU A 54 17.48 9.26 -12.04
C LEU A 54 18.63 8.79 -12.95
N ASP A 55 18.71 9.31 -14.17
CA ASP A 55 19.74 8.93 -15.14
C ASP A 55 21.14 9.26 -14.62
N LEU A 56 21.32 10.41 -13.94
CA LEU A 56 22.56 10.77 -13.27
C LEU A 56 22.95 9.78 -12.15
N LEU A 57 21.98 9.35 -11.33
CA LEU A 57 22.21 8.36 -10.27
C LEU A 57 22.59 6.99 -10.85
N LEU A 58 21.92 6.59 -11.92
CA LEU A 58 22.23 5.35 -12.64
C LEU A 58 23.63 5.41 -13.26
N GLU A 59 24.01 6.53 -13.87
CA GLU A 59 25.38 6.74 -14.38
C GLU A 59 26.43 6.74 -13.25
N ALA A 60 26.06 7.21 -12.06
CA ALA A 60 26.90 7.18 -10.88
C ALA A 60 27.05 5.80 -10.22
N GLY A 61 26.37 4.75 -10.73
CA GLY A 61 26.46 3.39 -10.21
C GLY A 61 25.45 3.06 -9.11
N LEU A 62 24.28 3.71 -9.10
CA LEU A 62 23.23 3.44 -8.11
C LEU A 62 22.83 1.96 -8.07
N THR A 63 22.73 1.29 -9.22
CA THR A 63 22.28 -0.10 -9.31
C THR A 63 23.25 -1.07 -8.63
N ASP A 64 24.56 -0.88 -8.82
CA ASP A 64 25.59 -1.65 -8.13
C ASP A 64 25.53 -1.45 -6.61
N ALA A 65 25.33 -0.20 -6.16
CA ALA A 65 25.21 0.13 -4.74
C ALA A 65 23.96 -0.51 -4.12
N MET A 66 22.82 -0.44 -4.81
CA MET A 66 21.57 -1.06 -4.37
C MET A 66 21.69 -2.59 -4.29
N ASN A 67 22.24 -3.22 -5.32
CA ASN A 67 22.48 -4.67 -5.34
C ASN A 67 23.28 -5.13 -4.14
N LYS A 68 24.41 -4.47 -3.88
CA LYS A 68 25.29 -4.81 -2.76
C LYS A 68 24.53 -4.82 -1.44
N VAL A 69 23.66 -3.84 -1.21
CA VAL A 69 22.87 -3.73 0.03
C VAL A 69 21.75 -4.76 0.08
N LEU A 70 21.03 -4.97 -1.02
CA LEU A 70 19.91 -5.90 -1.09
C LEU A 70 20.38 -7.37 -1.01
N ASP A 71 21.51 -7.73 -1.61
CA ASP A 71 22.09 -9.07 -1.49
C ASP A 71 22.59 -9.32 -0.05
N ALA A 72 23.39 -8.40 0.50
CA ALA A 72 23.92 -8.51 1.86
C ALA A 72 22.79 -8.57 2.92
N GLY A 73 21.64 -7.95 2.63
CA GLY A 73 20.48 -8.00 3.49
C GLY A 73 19.94 -9.42 3.73
N HIS A 74 20.30 -10.42 2.91
CA HIS A 74 19.91 -11.82 3.13
C HIS A 74 20.92 -12.64 3.95
N GLU A 75 22.14 -12.15 4.15
CA GLU A 75 23.28 -12.96 4.61
C GLU A 75 23.55 -12.91 6.13
N GLY A 76 22.72 -12.25 6.95
CA GLY A 76 22.99 -12.16 8.40
C GLY A 76 21.82 -11.82 9.33
N ASP A 77 22.04 -12.05 10.63
CA ASP A 77 21.08 -11.84 11.73
C ASP A 77 20.72 -10.36 11.99
N VAL A 78 21.46 -9.43 11.38
CA VAL A 78 21.17 -7.99 11.45
C VAL A 78 20.78 -7.52 10.07
N MET A 79 19.49 -7.64 9.75
CA MET A 79 18.95 -6.96 8.57
C MET A 79 19.05 -5.45 8.84
N THR A 80 20.03 -4.83 8.19
CA THR A 80 20.47 -3.46 8.46
C THR A 80 19.35 -2.47 8.13
N SER A 81 19.32 -1.32 8.80
CA SER A 81 18.38 -0.24 8.48
C SER A 81 18.49 0.27 7.04
N ARG A 82 19.53 -0.15 6.31
CA ARG A 82 19.75 0.15 4.89
C ARG A 82 18.76 -0.54 3.97
N VAL A 83 18.35 -1.79 4.27
CA VAL A 83 17.42 -2.54 3.40
C VAL A 83 16.08 -1.79 3.26
N PRO A 84 15.43 -1.35 4.36
CA PRO A 84 14.28 -0.44 4.30
C PRO A 84 14.49 0.75 3.36
N SER A 85 15.60 1.48 3.51
CA SER A 85 15.88 2.67 2.70
C SER A 85 16.09 2.33 1.22
N MET A 86 16.71 1.19 0.89
CA MET A 86 16.85 0.75 -0.51
C MET A 86 15.50 0.41 -1.14
N LEU A 87 14.61 -0.24 -0.41
CA LEU A 87 13.28 -0.58 -0.90
C LEU A 87 12.43 0.68 -1.12
N GLU A 88 12.52 1.67 -0.22
CA GLU A 88 11.88 2.97 -0.40
C GLU A 88 12.45 3.73 -1.60
N LEU A 89 13.77 3.74 -1.77
CA LEU A 89 14.42 4.37 -2.90
C LEU A 89 13.97 3.73 -4.22
N ALA A 90 13.93 2.40 -4.28
CA ALA A 90 13.42 1.67 -5.43
C ALA A 90 11.98 2.10 -5.73
N ALA A 91 11.08 2.04 -4.75
CA ALA A 91 9.68 2.45 -4.93
C ALA A 91 9.53 3.91 -5.39
N HIS A 92 10.38 4.82 -4.91
CA HIS A 92 10.37 6.21 -5.35
C HIS A 92 10.88 6.39 -6.78
N ALA A 93 11.93 5.67 -7.17
CA ALA A 93 12.49 5.69 -8.53
C ALA A 93 11.57 5.07 -9.58
N LEU A 94 10.76 4.07 -9.20
CA LEU A 94 9.88 3.35 -10.12
C LEU A 94 8.74 4.19 -10.69
N LYS A 95 8.55 5.42 -10.19
CA LYS A 95 7.61 6.41 -10.74
C LYS A 95 8.08 7.00 -12.08
N PHE A 96 9.37 6.87 -12.41
CA PHE A 96 9.94 7.40 -13.63
C PHE A 96 9.95 6.36 -14.74
N GLU A 97 9.73 6.82 -15.98
CA GLU A 97 9.68 5.97 -17.17
C GLU A 97 11.01 5.21 -17.40
N GLY A 98 10.94 3.89 -17.60
CA GLY A 98 12.10 3.03 -17.83
C GLY A 98 12.87 2.63 -16.57
N ALA A 99 12.49 3.17 -15.40
CA ALA A 99 13.14 2.82 -14.14
C ALA A 99 12.88 1.36 -13.74
N PHE A 100 11.67 0.86 -14.00
CA PHE A 100 11.27 -0.49 -13.62
C PHE A 100 12.12 -1.55 -14.30
N GLU A 101 12.20 -1.50 -15.63
CA GLU A 101 12.94 -2.47 -16.42
C GLU A 101 14.41 -2.50 -16.00
N LYS A 102 14.99 -1.32 -15.76
CA LYS A 102 16.40 -1.20 -15.39
C LYS A 102 16.66 -1.68 -13.95
N LEU A 103 15.87 -1.22 -12.98
CA LEU A 103 16.04 -1.62 -11.59
C LEU A 103 15.71 -3.09 -11.37
N ASP A 104 14.72 -3.67 -12.05
CA ASP A 104 14.42 -5.09 -11.91
C ASP A 104 15.49 -5.96 -12.59
N ALA A 105 15.95 -5.58 -13.79
CA ALA A 105 16.96 -6.34 -14.52
C ALA A 105 18.34 -6.28 -13.85
N GLU A 106 18.75 -5.10 -13.38
CA GLU A 106 20.06 -4.93 -12.75
C GLU A 106 20.02 -5.30 -11.28
N CYS A 107 18.98 -4.90 -10.54
CA CYS A 107 18.92 -5.05 -9.08
C CYS A 107 18.05 -6.17 -8.53
N ASN A 108 17.36 -6.94 -9.38
CA ASN A 108 16.41 -7.99 -8.96
C ASN A 108 15.39 -7.50 -7.91
N VAL A 109 14.93 -6.25 -8.00
CA VAL A 109 14.09 -5.61 -6.98
C VAL A 109 12.86 -6.44 -6.65
N MET A 110 12.18 -7.02 -7.65
CA MET A 110 10.98 -7.81 -7.42
C MET A 110 11.28 -9.09 -6.64
N LYS A 111 12.39 -9.77 -6.97
CA LYS A 111 12.83 -10.98 -6.26
C LYS A 111 13.14 -10.66 -4.79
N HIS A 112 13.90 -9.59 -4.53
CA HIS A 112 14.20 -9.19 -3.16
C HIS A 112 12.96 -8.78 -2.39
N LEU A 113 12.03 -8.06 -3.02
CA LEU A 113 10.74 -7.71 -2.41
C LEU A 113 9.96 -8.96 -1.96
N ALA A 114 9.87 -9.97 -2.82
CA ALA A 114 9.21 -11.24 -2.49
C ALA A 114 9.89 -11.96 -1.31
N GLN A 115 11.22 -11.91 -1.22
CA GLN A 115 11.97 -12.51 -0.12
C GLN A 115 11.79 -11.72 1.19
N TYR A 116 11.86 -10.39 1.14
CA TYR A 116 11.77 -9.55 2.34
C TYR A 116 10.36 -9.49 2.93
N THR A 117 9.31 -9.58 2.12
CA THR A 117 7.94 -9.75 2.62
C THR A 117 7.75 -11.05 3.42
N ALA A 118 8.61 -12.06 3.20
CA ALA A 118 8.65 -13.29 3.99
C ALA A 118 9.64 -13.24 5.17
N SER A 119 10.39 -12.16 5.35
CA SER A 119 11.46 -12.06 6.37
C SER A 119 10.95 -12.27 7.80
N ALA A 120 11.75 -12.87 8.67
CA ALA A 120 11.45 -12.93 10.10
C ALA A 120 11.63 -11.55 10.78
N ASN A 121 12.44 -10.67 10.20
CA ASN A 121 12.70 -9.33 10.70
C ASN A 121 11.50 -8.41 10.39
N GLN A 122 10.82 -7.94 11.45
CA GLN A 122 9.58 -7.16 11.30
C GLN A 122 9.78 -5.80 10.62
N PRO A 123 10.82 -5.00 10.96
CA PRO A 123 11.14 -3.77 10.22
C PRO A 123 11.31 -4.00 8.70
N VAL A 124 12.12 -4.98 8.30
CA VAL A 124 12.32 -5.28 6.88
C VAL A 124 11.05 -5.74 6.19
N LYS A 125 10.29 -6.62 6.85
CA LYS A 125 8.99 -7.06 6.34
C LYS A 125 8.03 -5.89 6.16
N ALA A 126 7.93 -4.99 7.13
CA ALA A 126 7.04 -3.83 7.06
C ALA A 126 7.44 -2.88 5.93
N SER A 127 8.74 -2.59 5.76
CA SER A 127 9.24 -1.79 4.64
C SER A 127 9.01 -2.46 3.29
N ALA A 128 9.13 -3.78 3.21
CA ALA A 128 8.80 -4.53 2.00
C ALA A 128 7.29 -4.46 1.68
N PHE A 129 6.40 -4.46 2.67
CA PHE A 129 4.97 -4.21 2.43
C PHE A 129 4.71 -2.79 1.93
N SER A 130 5.37 -1.78 2.52
CA SER A 130 5.27 -0.39 2.04
C SER A 130 5.73 -0.27 0.59
N ALA A 131 6.89 -0.82 0.24
CA ALA A 131 7.39 -0.82 -1.12
C ALA A 131 6.45 -1.56 -2.09
N THR A 132 5.88 -2.70 -1.66
CA THR A 132 4.88 -3.45 -2.46
C THR A 132 3.64 -2.59 -2.76
N ALA A 133 3.17 -1.81 -1.79
CA ALA A 133 2.04 -0.91 -1.97
C ALA A 133 2.39 0.36 -2.78
N ASP A 134 3.62 0.85 -2.67
CA ASP A 134 4.07 2.02 -3.44
C ASP A 134 4.35 1.69 -4.90
N LEU A 135 4.66 0.43 -5.24
CA LEU A 135 4.68 -0.05 -6.62
C LEU A 135 3.34 0.14 -7.34
N ALA A 136 2.22 0.18 -6.60
CA ALA A 136 0.92 0.50 -7.18
C ALA A 136 0.84 1.94 -7.72
N LEU A 137 1.76 2.84 -7.34
CA LEU A 137 1.86 4.19 -7.90
C LEU A 137 2.49 4.18 -9.30
N CYS A 138 3.16 3.11 -9.70
CA CYS A 138 3.85 2.98 -10.97
C CYS A 138 2.89 2.60 -12.10
N THR A 139 1.84 3.40 -12.29
CA THR A 139 0.72 3.08 -13.20
C THR A 139 1.15 2.82 -14.65
N ALA A 140 2.24 3.44 -15.10
CA ALA A 140 2.82 3.18 -16.43
C ALA A 140 3.30 1.73 -16.61
N ASN A 141 3.71 1.06 -15.53
CA ASN A 141 4.24 -0.30 -15.52
C ASN A 141 3.30 -1.29 -14.83
N GLU A 142 2.05 -0.88 -14.54
CA GLU A 142 1.09 -1.64 -13.74
C GLU A 142 0.90 -3.06 -14.28
N GLY A 143 0.68 -3.21 -15.58
CA GLY A 143 0.49 -4.51 -16.22
C GLY A 143 1.71 -5.43 -16.10
N THR A 144 2.92 -4.87 -16.26
CA THR A 144 4.18 -5.61 -16.14
C THR A 144 4.43 -6.05 -14.69
N ILE A 145 4.19 -5.16 -13.73
CA ILE A 145 4.32 -5.44 -12.30
C ILE A 145 3.33 -6.55 -11.88
N LEU A 146 2.06 -6.44 -12.27
CA LEU A 146 1.03 -7.44 -11.93
C LEU A 146 1.24 -8.79 -12.63
N ALA A 147 1.95 -8.83 -13.75
CA ALA A 147 2.35 -10.07 -14.42
C ALA A 147 3.59 -10.72 -13.79
N ASN A 148 4.34 -10.00 -12.95
CA ASN A 148 5.54 -10.51 -12.30
C ASN A 148 5.20 -11.45 -11.15
N ALA A 149 5.68 -12.70 -11.22
CA ALA A 149 5.40 -13.73 -10.21
C ALA A 149 5.92 -13.36 -8.81
N HIS A 150 7.03 -12.63 -8.72
CA HIS A 150 7.57 -12.17 -7.45
C HIS A 150 6.69 -11.09 -6.81
N TYR A 151 6.09 -10.20 -7.61
CA TYR A 151 5.11 -9.23 -7.10
C TYR A 151 3.86 -9.95 -6.56
N GLY A 152 3.36 -10.95 -7.27
CA GLY A 152 2.28 -11.81 -6.78
C GLY A 152 2.61 -12.47 -5.43
N THR A 153 3.82 -13.02 -5.30
CA THR A 153 4.33 -13.61 -4.04
C THR A 153 4.37 -12.57 -2.90
N ALA A 154 4.81 -11.34 -3.19
CA ALA A 154 4.85 -10.25 -2.21
C ALA A 154 3.44 -9.87 -1.72
N LEU A 155 2.47 -9.77 -2.65
CA LEU A 155 1.06 -9.53 -2.31
C LEU A 155 0.47 -10.66 -1.46
N GLU A 156 0.78 -11.93 -1.79
CA GLU A 156 0.35 -13.09 -1.00
C GLU A 156 0.93 -13.08 0.42
N ASN A 157 2.22 -12.76 0.57
CA ASN A 157 2.86 -12.64 1.88
C ASN A 157 2.24 -11.53 2.72
N MET A 158 1.96 -10.38 2.11
CA MET A 158 1.26 -9.26 2.73
C MET A 158 -0.16 -9.65 3.16
N THR A 159 -0.88 -10.38 2.31
CA THR A 159 -2.23 -10.88 2.59
C THR A 159 -2.24 -11.91 3.72
N ARG A 160 -1.25 -12.80 3.74
CA ARG A 160 -1.05 -13.75 4.84
C ARG A 160 -0.86 -13.01 6.15
N ALA A 161 -0.01 -11.98 6.18
CA ALA A 161 0.24 -11.16 7.37
C ALA A 161 -1.03 -10.43 7.84
N ALA A 162 -1.79 -9.82 6.92
CA ALA A 162 -3.08 -9.19 7.20
C ALA A 162 -4.14 -10.15 7.77
N SER A 163 -4.04 -11.43 7.40
CA SER A 163 -4.97 -12.50 7.81
C SER A 163 -4.57 -13.22 9.11
N LEU A 164 -3.41 -12.92 9.70
CA LEU A 164 -3.00 -13.50 10.98
C LEU A 164 -3.94 -13.04 12.10
N GLY A 165 -4.34 -13.96 12.97
CA GLY A 165 -5.29 -13.70 14.06
C GLY A 165 -4.72 -13.01 15.31
N GLY A 166 -3.52 -12.42 15.21
CA GLY A 166 -2.85 -11.74 16.31
C GLY A 166 -2.73 -10.24 16.03
N GLN A 167 -3.06 -9.40 17.02
CA GLN A 167 -2.96 -7.94 16.96
C GLN A 167 -1.50 -7.50 16.93
N SER A 168 -0.82 -7.79 15.83
CA SER A 168 0.54 -7.34 15.59
C SER A 168 0.49 -6.05 14.77
N GLU A 169 1.40 -5.14 15.07
CA GLU A 169 1.59 -3.91 14.28
C GLU A 169 1.78 -4.23 12.79
N VAL A 170 2.42 -5.36 12.49
CA VAL A 170 2.65 -5.86 11.13
C VAL A 170 1.35 -6.28 10.43
N GLN A 171 0.37 -6.83 11.16
CA GLN A 171 -0.96 -7.11 10.60
C GLN A 171 -1.65 -5.81 10.18
N VAL A 172 -1.67 -4.83 11.09
CA VAL A 172 -2.28 -3.52 10.83
C VAL A 172 -1.58 -2.86 9.64
N HIS A 173 -0.26 -2.81 9.64
CA HIS A 173 0.53 -2.25 8.54
C HIS A 173 0.25 -2.95 7.20
N ALA A 174 0.19 -4.28 7.17
CA ALA A 174 -0.16 -5.04 5.97
C ALA A 174 -1.57 -4.70 5.44
N LEU A 175 -2.56 -4.52 6.33
CA LEU A 175 -3.90 -4.07 5.95
C LEU A 175 -3.86 -2.65 5.36
N HIS A 176 -3.10 -1.72 5.94
CA HIS A 176 -2.94 -0.37 5.38
C HIS A 176 -2.28 -0.40 4.00
N CYS A 177 -1.24 -1.23 3.81
CA CYS A 177 -0.59 -1.42 2.51
C CYS A 177 -1.54 -2.05 1.47
N LEU A 178 -2.36 -3.02 1.85
CA LEU A 178 -3.41 -3.57 0.97
C LEU A 178 -4.45 -2.51 0.59
N ALA A 179 -4.90 -1.70 1.55
CA ALA A 179 -5.84 -0.61 1.30
C ALA A 179 -5.25 0.41 0.31
N ALA A 180 -3.98 0.78 0.49
CA ALA A 180 -3.27 1.65 -0.44
C ALA A 180 -3.16 1.02 -1.84
N THR A 181 -2.81 -0.26 -1.92
CA THR A 181 -2.70 -1.01 -3.18
C THR A 181 -4.02 -0.97 -3.95
N PHE A 182 -5.13 -1.36 -3.32
CA PHE A 182 -6.43 -1.35 -3.98
C PHE A 182 -6.88 0.06 -4.34
N THR A 183 -6.65 1.07 -3.51
CA THR A 183 -7.10 2.43 -3.82
C THR A 183 -6.34 3.07 -4.99
N ARG A 184 -5.09 2.68 -5.24
CA ARG A 184 -4.18 3.37 -6.17
C ARG A 184 -4.09 2.72 -7.55
N LEU A 185 -4.32 1.41 -7.65
CA LEU A 185 -4.31 0.70 -8.92
C LEU A 185 -5.50 1.11 -9.81
N SER A 186 -5.37 0.88 -11.11
CA SER A 186 -6.49 1.02 -12.04
C SER A 186 -7.62 0.03 -11.73
N GLU A 187 -8.79 0.20 -12.36
CA GLU A 187 -9.91 -0.75 -12.24
C GLU A 187 -9.48 -2.19 -12.56
N ALA A 188 -8.78 -2.40 -13.69
CA ALA A 188 -8.32 -3.73 -14.10
C ALA A 188 -7.15 -4.22 -13.21
N GLY A 189 -6.26 -3.33 -12.82
CA GLY A 189 -5.10 -3.68 -11.98
C GLY A 189 -5.51 -4.09 -10.57
N SER A 190 -6.42 -3.35 -9.95
CA SER A 190 -6.97 -3.65 -8.62
C SER A 190 -7.74 -4.97 -8.63
N GLU A 191 -8.53 -5.24 -9.68
CA GLU A 191 -9.24 -6.51 -9.84
C GLU A 191 -8.25 -7.68 -9.93
N ARG A 192 -7.20 -7.51 -10.75
CA ARG A 192 -6.16 -8.53 -10.91
C ARG A 192 -5.39 -8.78 -9.61
N ALA A 193 -4.99 -7.71 -8.91
CA ALA A 193 -4.35 -7.81 -7.60
C ALA A 193 -5.26 -8.51 -6.59
N PHE A 194 -6.55 -8.18 -6.59
CA PHE A 194 -7.53 -8.81 -5.72
C PHE A 194 -7.69 -10.31 -6.02
N GLN A 195 -7.73 -10.70 -7.30
CA GLN A 195 -7.77 -12.12 -7.70
C GLN A 195 -6.57 -12.89 -7.13
N ILE A 196 -5.34 -12.36 -7.30
CA ILE A 196 -4.11 -12.97 -6.76
C ILE A 196 -4.25 -13.25 -5.25
N VAL A 197 -4.72 -12.26 -4.48
CA VAL A 197 -4.75 -12.37 -3.02
C VAL A 197 -5.97 -13.09 -2.46
N ASN A 198 -7.11 -13.06 -3.16
CA ASN A 198 -8.37 -13.62 -2.68
C ASN A 198 -8.62 -15.06 -3.16
N GLU A 199 -7.86 -15.56 -4.15
CA GLU A 199 -7.85 -16.98 -4.53
C GLU A 199 -7.32 -17.87 -3.40
N HIS A 200 -6.41 -17.34 -2.60
CA HIS A 200 -5.76 -18.04 -1.51
C HIS A 200 -6.61 -18.06 -0.24
N VAL A 201 -6.63 -19.23 0.41
CA VAL A 201 -7.24 -19.40 1.74
C VAL A 201 -6.15 -19.28 2.78
N PHE A 202 -6.23 -18.26 3.63
CA PHE A 202 -5.31 -18.02 4.73
C PHE A 202 -6.04 -18.31 6.04
N ASN A 203 -5.51 -19.25 6.85
CA ASN A 203 -6.12 -19.65 8.11
C ASN A 203 -7.60 -20.09 7.99
N GLY A 204 -7.95 -20.74 6.88
CA GLY A 204 -9.31 -21.26 6.64
C GLY A 204 -10.30 -20.26 6.02
N GLU A 205 -9.91 -19.00 5.82
CA GLU A 205 -10.76 -17.97 5.21
C GLU A 205 -10.06 -17.29 4.02
N ARG A 206 -10.86 -16.83 3.04
CA ARG A 206 -10.36 -15.92 1.99
C ARG A 206 -10.27 -14.50 2.53
N LEU A 207 -9.43 -13.67 1.91
CA LEU A 207 -9.21 -12.27 2.34
C LEU A 207 -10.53 -11.52 2.53
N LEU A 208 -11.45 -11.58 1.57
CA LEU A 208 -12.70 -10.83 1.65
C LEU A 208 -13.55 -11.24 2.87
N SER A 209 -13.76 -12.53 3.08
CA SER A 209 -14.51 -13.05 4.23
C SER A 209 -13.85 -12.62 5.54
N ARG A 210 -12.51 -12.67 5.58
CA ARG A 210 -11.73 -12.23 6.73
C ARG A 210 -11.90 -10.74 7.00
N LEU A 211 -11.85 -9.88 5.99
CA LEU A 211 -12.04 -8.43 6.14
C LEU A 211 -13.43 -8.10 6.70
N VAL A 212 -14.48 -8.76 6.20
CA VAL A 212 -15.85 -8.59 6.70
C VAL A 212 -15.99 -9.04 8.16
N HIS A 213 -15.24 -10.06 8.60
CA HIS A 213 -15.15 -10.41 10.02
C HIS A 213 -14.43 -9.31 10.81
N LEU A 214 -13.29 -8.81 10.31
CA LEU A 214 -12.47 -7.82 10.99
C LEU A 214 -13.13 -6.44 11.14
N MET A 215 -14.21 -6.14 10.41
CA MET A 215 -15.06 -4.96 10.65
C MET A 215 -15.68 -4.92 12.06
N LYS A 216 -15.74 -6.06 12.76
CA LYS A 216 -16.16 -6.18 14.17
C LYS A 216 -14.99 -6.47 15.12
N ALA A 217 -13.75 -6.35 14.66
CA ALA A 217 -12.60 -6.56 15.52
C ALA A 217 -12.67 -5.64 16.74
N ALA A 218 -12.37 -6.19 17.92
CA ALA A 218 -12.37 -5.45 19.18
C ALA A 218 -11.27 -4.37 19.23
N PHE A 219 -10.22 -4.55 18.43
CA PHE A 219 -9.08 -3.64 18.34
C PHE A 219 -9.33 -2.62 17.25
N GLU A 220 -9.36 -1.35 17.64
CA GLU A 220 -9.74 -0.23 16.79
C GLU A 220 -8.84 -0.11 15.55
N ASP A 221 -7.53 -0.34 15.68
CA ASP A 221 -6.59 -0.23 14.55
C ASP A 221 -6.86 -1.29 13.49
N VAL A 222 -7.09 -2.54 13.90
CA VAL A 222 -7.43 -3.64 12.98
C VAL A 222 -8.80 -3.37 12.33
N ASN A 223 -9.75 -2.88 13.12
CA ASN A 223 -11.08 -2.52 12.64
C ASN A 223 -11.01 -1.40 11.58
N THR A 224 -10.26 -0.34 11.86
CA THR A 224 -10.02 0.80 10.98
C THR A 224 -9.32 0.36 9.70
N ALA A 225 -8.25 -0.42 9.81
CA ALA A 225 -7.49 -0.91 8.66
C ALA A 225 -8.34 -1.85 7.78
N ALA A 226 -9.17 -2.72 8.35
CA ALA A 226 -10.10 -3.55 7.58
C ALA A 226 -11.14 -2.72 6.82
N HIS A 227 -11.71 -1.69 7.45
CA HIS A 227 -12.60 -0.75 6.76
C HIS A 227 -11.87 0.02 5.65
N ALA A 228 -10.59 0.36 5.83
CA ALA A 228 -9.78 1.01 4.80
C ALA A 228 -9.57 0.12 3.57
N VAL A 229 -9.28 -1.17 3.78
CA VAL A 229 -9.15 -2.14 2.67
C VAL A 229 -10.47 -2.27 1.92
N LEU A 230 -11.59 -2.42 2.64
CA LEU A 230 -12.92 -2.52 2.03
C LEU A 230 -13.32 -1.23 1.31
N ALA A 231 -12.94 -0.06 1.82
CA ALA A 231 -13.13 1.21 1.13
C ALA A 231 -12.31 1.29 -0.16
N GLY A 232 -11.07 0.76 -0.15
CA GLY A 232 -10.24 0.61 -1.35
C GLY A 232 -10.89 -0.31 -2.38
N ILE A 233 -11.42 -1.46 -1.97
CA ILE A 233 -12.19 -2.36 -2.87
C ILE A 233 -13.44 -1.65 -3.40
N CYS A 234 -14.18 -0.92 -2.54
CA CYS A 234 -15.36 -0.14 -2.94
C CYS A 234 -15.05 1.01 -3.89
N HIS A 235 -13.79 1.42 -4.02
CA HIS A 235 -13.38 2.44 -4.99
C HIS A 235 -13.69 1.97 -6.42
N HIS A 236 -13.68 0.67 -6.66
CA HIS A 236 -13.85 0.03 -7.96
C HIS A 236 -15.27 -0.48 -8.19
N ALA A 237 -15.69 -0.49 -9.45
CA ALA A 237 -17.01 -0.99 -9.85
C ALA A 237 -17.12 -2.51 -9.62
N TRP A 238 -16.07 -3.27 -9.97
CA TRP A 238 -16.03 -4.72 -9.68
C TRP A 238 -16.17 -5.00 -8.18
N GLY A 239 -15.49 -4.20 -7.35
CA GLY A 239 -15.46 -4.37 -5.91
C GLY A 239 -16.80 -4.08 -5.25
N ARG A 240 -17.51 -3.03 -5.70
CA ARG A 240 -18.87 -2.74 -5.25
C ARG A 240 -19.84 -3.86 -5.60
N LYS A 241 -19.83 -4.37 -6.84
CA LYS A 241 -20.69 -5.52 -7.23
C LYS A 241 -20.43 -6.75 -6.38
N MET A 242 -19.14 -7.03 -6.12
CA MET A 242 -18.75 -8.18 -5.30
C MET A 242 -19.21 -8.03 -3.85
N LEU A 243 -18.99 -6.87 -3.24
CA LEU A 243 -19.35 -6.60 -1.84
C LEU A 243 -20.86 -6.52 -1.64
N ASP A 244 -21.62 -6.05 -2.63
CA ASP A 244 -23.07 -6.02 -2.61
C ASP A 244 -23.69 -7.43 -2.47
N SER A 245 -23.01 -8.43 -3.02
CA SER A 245 -23.39 -9.85 -2.87
C SER A 245 -23.09 -10.45 -1.48
N GLN A 246 -22.53 -9.67 -0.55
CA GLN A 246 -22.14 -10.12 0.79
C GLN A 246 -23.07 -9.50 1.85
N PRO A 247 -24.14 -10.21 2.31
CA PRO A 247 -25.10 -9.66 3.27
C PRO A 247 -24.44 -9.16 4.55
N ALA A 248 -23.46 -9.91 5.06
CA ALA A 248 -22.73 -9.56 6.27
C ALA A 248 -21.90 -8.27 6.13
N PHE A 249 -21.46 -7.91 4.91
CA PHE A 249 -20.79 -6.63 4.67
C PHE A 249 -21.80 -5.48 4.75
N TYR A 250 -22.92 -5.61 4.03
CA TYR A 250 -23.96 -4.59 3.97
C TYR A 250 -24.53 -4.25 5.35
N GLU A 251 -24.87 -5.27 6.14
CA GLU A 251 -25.34 -5.09 7.52
C GLU A 251 -24.33 -4.31 8.36
N GLN A 252 -23.04 -4.63 8.24
CA GLN A 252 -21.99 -4.01 9.05
C GLN A 252 -21.62 -2.61 8.58
N ALA A 253 -21.61 -2.36 7.27
CA ALA A 253 -21.30 -1.06 6.71
C ALA A 253 -22.42 -0.04 6.99
N THR A 254 -23.67 -0.50 7.13
CA THR A 254 -24.84 0.33 7.40
C THR A 254 -25.21 0.44 8.88
N ASP A 255 -24.67 -0.42 9.75
CA ASP A 255 -24.94 -0.39 11.19
C ASP A 255 -24.23 0.77 11.90
N ARG A 256 -24.96 1.82 12.23
CA ARG A 256 -24.45 3.01 12.94
C ARG A 256 -24.38 2.87 14.45
N ASN A 257 -24.94 1.80 15.01
CA ASN A 257 -25.07 1.66 16.47
C ASN A 257 -23.88 0.91 17.08
N SER A 258 -23.12 0.15 16.28
CA SER A 258 -22.04 -0.71 16.77
C SER A 258 -20.69 -0.04 16.96
N VAL A 259 -20.44 1.16 16.44
CA VAL A 259 -19.07 1.73 16.39
C VAL A 259 -18.99 3.15 16.96
N ARG A 260 -18.01 3.37 17.84
CA ARG A 260 -17.70 4.67 18.46
C ARG A 260 -16.44 5.33 17.90
N SER A 261 -15.67 4.63 17.06
CA SER A 261 -14.44 5.15 16.46
C SER A 261 -14.73 6.21 15.41
N TYR A 262 -14.04 7.34 15.51
CA TYR A 262 -14.15 8.46 14.57
C TYR A 262 -13.66 8.07 13.16
N GLU A 263 -12.55 7.34 13.07
CA GLU A 263 -11.95 6.95 11.78
C GLU A 263 -12.78 5.85 11.08
N VAL A 264 -13.27 4.85 11.82
CA VAL A 264 -14.20 3.86 11.26
C VAL A 264 -15.47 4.55 10.74
N THR A 265 -15.99 5.53 11.47
CA THR A 265 -17.18 6.29 11.05
C THR A 265 -16.94 7.02 9.72
N LYS A 266 -15.78 7.66 9.55
CA LYS A 266 -15.40 8.28 8.27
C LYS A 266 -15.29 7.26 7.15
N LEU A 267 -14.66 6.12 7.39
CA LEU A 267 -14.47 5.08 6.36
C LEU A 267 -15.80 4.46 5.93
N ARG A 268 -16.73 4.23 6.86
CA ARG A 268 -18.10 3.80 6.54
C ARG A 268 -18.84 4.83 5.72
N HIS A 269 -18.74 6.12 6.09
CA HIS A 269 -19.32 7.17 5.28
C HIS A 269 -18.67 7.26 3.89
N LYS A 270 -17.35 7.05 3.78
CA LYS A 270 -16.65 6.96 2.49
C LYS A 270 -17.17 5.81 1.64
N ILE A 271 -17.36 4.61 2.22
CA ILE A 271 -17.99 3.47 1.57
C ILE A 271 -19.40 3.85 1.08
N ALA A 272 -20.23 4.44 1.94
CA ALA A 272 -21.57 4.88 1.58
C ALA A 272 -21.55 5.87 0.41
N SER A 273 -20.65 6.86 0.42
CA SER A 273 -20.49 7.82 -0.67
C SER A 273 -20.06 7.15 -1.99
N LEU A 274 -19.19 6.15 -1.93
CA LEU A 274 -18.78 5.38 -3.11
C LEU A 274 -19.95 4.56 -3.70
N TYR A 275 -20.83 4.01 -2.86
CA TYR A 275 -22.04 3.32 -3.31
C TYR A 275 -23.08 4.27 -3.87
N ALA A 276 -23.38 5.36 -3.15
CA ALA A 276 -24.41 6.32 -3.50
C ALA A 276 -24.11 7.06 -4.82
N ALA A 277 -22.83 7.39 -5.06
CA ALA A 277 -22.41 8.09 -6.27
C ALA A 277 -22.35 7.19 -7.51
N ASN A 278 -22.35 5.86 -7.38
CA ASN A 278 -22.18 4.95 -8.51
C ASN A 278 -23.47 4.76 -9.32
N LYS A 279 -23.29 4.38 -10.59
CA LYS A 279 -24.37 3.95 -11.49
C LYS A 279 -24.13 2.53 -12.03
N ASP A 280 -23.37 1.73 -11.30
CA ASP A 280 -22.91 0.43 -11.79
C ASP A 280 -24.09 -0.52 -11.96
N GLU A 281 -24.16 -1.17 -13.14
CA GLU A 281 -25.11 -2.25 -13.39
C GLU A 281 -24.69 -3.48 -12.57
N GLY A 282 -25.56 -3.92 -11.65
CA GLY A 282 -25.32 -5.09 -10.79
C GLY A 282 -25.15 -4.80 -9.30
N VAL A 283 -25.21 -3.53 -8.88
CA VAL A 283 -25.41 -3.16 -7.47
C VAL A 283 -26.90 -3.00 -7.21
N ASP A 284 -27.41 -3.59 -6.13
CA ASP A 284 -28.82 -3.55 -5.74
C ASP A 284 -29.29 -2.09 -5.56
N PRO A 285 -30.32 -1.64 -6.30
CA PRO A 285 -30.88 -0.30 -6.15
C PRO A 285 -31.33 0.03 -4.72
N VAL A 286 -31.79 -0.96 -3.94
CA VAL A 286 -32.21 -0.80 -2.55
C VAL A 286 -31.01 -0.49 -1.66
N HIS A 287 -29.89 -1.20 -1.84
CA HIS A 287 -28.66 -0.93 -1.12
C HIS A 287 -28.13 0.47 -1.46
N ARG A 288 -28.12 0.84 -2.75
CA ARG A 288 -27.71 2.18 -3.20
C ARG A 288 -28.57 3.28 -2.57
N ALA A 289 -29.89 3.12 -2.55
CA ALA A 289 -30.81 4.09 -1.94
C ALA A 289 -30.53 4.26 -0.44
N ARG A 290 -30.28 3.18 0.30
CA ARG A 290 -29.94 3.27 1.72
C ARG A 290 -28.61 3.97 1.97
N TYR A 291 -27.58 3.68 1.18
CA TYR A 291 -26.31 4.39 1.29
C TYR A 291 -26.45 5.87 0.93
N ALA A 292 -27.31 6.23 -0.02
CA ALA A 292 -27.59 7.64 -0.33
C ALA A 292 -28.19 8.39 0.87
N VAL A 293 -29.16 7.78 1.56
CA VAL A 293 -29.69 8.33 2.83
C VAL A 293 -28.58 8.51 3.86
N MET A 294 -27.69 7.53 4.00
CA MET A 294 -26.57 7.65 4.94
C MET A 294 -25.61 8.79 4.61
N VAL A 295 -25.45 9.11 3.33
CA VAL A 295 -24.61 10.21 2.86
C VAL A 295 -25.27 11.56 3.16
N GLU A 296 -26.57 11.67 2.89
CA GLU A 296 -27.37 12.88 3.16
C GLU A 296 -27.41 13.25 4.64
N GLU A 297 -27.57 12.26 5.51
CA GLU A 297 -27.59 12.47 6.97
C GLU A 297 -26.19 12.80 7.52
N GLY A 298 -25.14 12.43 6.80
CA GLY A 298 -23.74 12.69 7.15
C GLY A 298 -23.11 11.60 8.03
N ALA A 299 -21.78 11.67 8.15
CA ALA A 299 -20.97 10.62 8.78
C ALA A 299 -21.34 10.34 10.25
N PHE A 300 -21.74 11.36 11.01
CA PHE A 300 -21.96 11.27 12.47
C PHE A 300 -23.44 11.35 12.88
N ALA A 301 -24.37 11.24 11.93
CA ALA A 301 -25.77 11.12 12.26
C ALA A 301 -26.00 9.79 13.00
N LYS A 302 -26.52 9.88 14.23
CA LYS A 302 -27.14 8.73 14.89
C LYS A 302 -28.52 8.54 14.25
N ASP A 303 -28.90 7.30 13.98
CA ASP A 303 -30.18 7.00 13.33
C ASP A 303 -31.32 7.79 13.98
N VAL A 304 -31.92 8.68 13.19
CA VAL A 304 -33.24 9.20 13.51
C VAL A 304 -34.18 8.03 13.24
N VAL A 305 -34.82 7.54 14.30
CA VAL A 305 -35.85 6.50 14.24
C VAL A 305 -36.77 6.76 13.04
N PRO A 306 -37.06 5.77 12.18
CA PRO A 306 -37.94 5.97 11.04
C PRO A 306 -39.25 6.62 11.51
N ARG A 307 -39.62 7.76 10.94
CA ARG A 307 -40.97 8.29 11.14
C ARG A 307 -41.94 7.26 10.56
N VAL A 308 -42.57 6.50 11.44
CA VAL A 308 -43.76 5.74 11.09
C VAL A 308 -44.81 6.78 10.72
N GLU A 309 -45.05 6.95 9.42
CA GLU A 309 -46.27 7.60 8.97
C GLU A 309 -47.42 6.70 9.41
N VAL A 310 -48.07 7.09 10.51
CA VAL A 310 -49.33 6.50 10.92
C VAL A 310 -50.31 6.86 9.82
N ALA A 311 -50.70 5.88 9.01
CA ALA A 311 -51.82 6.03 8.10
C ALA A 311 -53.02 6.50 8.93
N THR A 312 -53.45 7.74 8.72
CA THR A 312 -54.71 8.21 9.27
C THR A 312 -55.81 7.38 8.60
N GLU A 313 -56.44 6.52 9.39
CA GLU A 313 -57.66 5.82 8.98
C GLU A 313 -58.70 6.84 8.51
N SER A 314 -59.29 6.51 7.37
CA SER A 314 -60.34 7.21 6.63
C SER A 314 -61.59 7.51 7.43
#